data_AF-A0A232ETF8-F1
#
_entry.id   AF-A0A232ETF8-F1
#
_cell.length_a   1.000
_cell.length_b   1.000
_cell.length_c   1.000
_cell.angle_alpha   90.00
_cell.angle_beta   90.00
_cell.angle_gamma   90.00
#
_symmetry.space_group_name_H-M   'P 1'
#
loop_
_entity.id
_entity.type
_entity.pdbx_description
1 polymer ?
#
loop_
_entity_poly.entity_id
_entity_poly.type
_entity_poly.pdbx_seq_one_letter_code
_entity_poly.pdbx_strand_id
1 'polypeptide(L)'
;MENLTDHNDEDSLELASKTWNRVIDSASKTGFREGIKDGSMSVFQDGFDRGYKQAFRVTFLLGVYKGLANSMMKDVQLPLQIENILSKSKKGLCYLCEIESKGSTVAPDQSIDDIDNCQKDHPDKILQILKDYFDPLFQEQNIDLSLLDLHK
;
A
#
# COMPACT_ATOMS: atom_id res chain seq x y z
N MET A 1 -69.37 -33.12 16.89
CA MET A 1 -68.80 -31.76 17.05
C MET A 1 -67.31 -31.96 16.88
N GLU A 2 -66.87 -32.13 15.64
CA GLU A 2 -65.51 -32.54 15.27
C GLU A 2 -64.85 -31.42 14.46
N ASN A 3 -63.68 -30.99 14.97
CA ASN A 3 -62.48 -30.53 14.26
C ASN A 3 -62.67 -29.68 13.00
N LEU A 4 -62.92 -28.38 13.17
CA LEU A 4 -62.74 -27.35 12.12
C LEU A 4 -61.57 -26.40 12.41
N THR A 5 -60.79 -26.65 13.47
CA THR A 5 -59.70 -25.77 13.94
C THR A 5 -58.29 -26.26 13.60
N ASP A 6 -58.12 -27.37 12.88
CA ASP A 6 -56.79 -28.00 12.70
C ASP A 6 -56.12 -27.63 11.35
N HIS A 7 -56.90 -27.51 10.27
CA HIS A 7 -56.34 -27.39 8.91
C HIS A 7 -55.76 -26.01 8.58
N ASN A 8 -56.30 -24.93 9.16
CA ASN A 8 -55.84 -23.56 8.93
C ASN A 8 -54.52 -23.25 9.65
N ASP A 9 -54.30 -23.88 10.81
CA ASP A 9 -53.10 -23.64 11.62
C ASP A 9 -51.89 -24.36 11.03
N GLU A 10 -52.08 -25.54 10.44
CA GLU A 10 -51.02 -26.27 9.72
C GLU A 10 -50.56 -25.53 8.45
N ASP A 11 -51.49 -25.04 7.63
CA ASP A 11 -51.17 -24.24 6.43
C ASP A 11 -50.46 -22.92 6.80
N SER A 12 -50.88 -22.28 7.89
CA SER A 12 -50.24 -21.08 8.41
C SER A 12 -48.82 -21.35 8.91
N LEU A 13 -48.61 -22.47 9.62
CA LEU A 13 -47.29 -22.88 10.09
C LEU A 13 -46.36 -23.23 8.92
N GLU A 14 -46.86 -23.91 7.89
CA GLU A 14 -46.10 -24.25 6.69
C GLU A 14 -45.67 -22.98 5.92
N LEU A 15 -46.59 -22.01 5.77
CA LEU A 15 -46.29 -20.72 5.16
C LEU A 15 -45.26 -19.91 5.96
N ALA A 16 -45.38 -19.91 7.29
CA ALA A 16 -44.43 -19.27 8.19
C ALA A 16 -43.03 -19.91 8.06
N SER A 17 -42.96 -21.24 8.02
CA SER A 17 -41.72 -21.99 7.83
C SER A 17 -41.05 -21.68 6.49
N LYS A 18 -41.80 -21.70 5.37
CA LYS A 18 -41.29 -21.32 4.04
C LYS A 18 -40.78 -19.88 4.02
N THR A 19 -41.51 -18.96 4.64
CA THR A 19 -41.12 -17.55 4.73
C THR A 19 -39.84 -17.38 5.53
N TRP A 20 -39.75 -18.03 6.70
CA TRP A 20 -38.56 -18.06 7.53
C TRP A 20 -37.36 -18.59 6.76
N ASN A 21 -37.48 -19.75 6.13
CA ASN A 21 -36.40 -20.37 5.37
C ASN A 21 -35.90 -19.47 4.24
N ARG A 22 -36.81 -18.79 3.52
CA ARG A 22 -36.43 -17.84 2.47
C ARG A 22 -35.67 -16.64 3.03
N VAL A 23 -36.13 -16.08 4.15
CA VAL A 23 -35.47 -14.94 4.81
C VAL A 23 -34.08 -15.35 5.30
N ILE A 24 -33.96 -16.50 5.96
CA ILE A 24 -32.68 -17.00 6.48
C ILE A 24 -31.70 -17.36 5.36
N ASP A 25 -32.17 -18.00 4.27
CA ASP A 25 -31.31 -18.32 3.11
C ASP A 25 -30.79 -17.03 2.43
N SER A 26 -31.67 -16.04 2.25
CA SER A 26 -31.27 -14.73 1.72
C SER A 26 -30.26 -14.04 2.63
N ALA A 27 -30.51 -13.99 3.93
CA ALA A 27 -29.60 -13.37 4.91
C ALA A 27 -28.24 -14.08 4.94
N SER A 28 -28.24 -15.42 4.89
CA SER A 28 -27.01 -16.22 4.90
C SER A 28 -26.16 -15.98 3.65
N LYS A 29 -26.78 -15.94 2.46
CA LYS A 29 -26.09 -15.67 1.20
C LYS A 29 -25.52 -14.25 1.15
N THR A 30 -26.29 -13.27 1.62
CA THR A 30 -25.83 -11.87 1.69
C THR A 30 -24.68 -11.75 2.67
N GLY A 31 -24.83 -12.25 3.90
CA GLY A 31 -23.78 -12.18 4.91
C GLY A 31 -22.49 -12.88 4.48
N PHE A 32 -22.58 -14.02 3.79
CA PHE A 32 -21.39 -14.68 3.23
C PHE A 32 -20.69 -13.82 2.16
N ARG A 33 -21.46 -13.23 1.23
CA ARG A 33 -20.91 -12.37 0.17
C ARG A 33 -20.27 -11.10 0.74
N GLU A 34 -20.92 -10.48 1.70
CA GLU A 34 -20.41 -9.30 2.40
C GLU A 34 -19.15 -9.65 3.19
N GLY A 35 -19.14 -10.75 3.94
CA GLY A 35 -17.96 -11.20 4.68
C GLY A 35 -16.74 -11.47 3.78
N ILE A 36 -16.93 -12.10 2.61
CA ILE A 36 -15.84 -12.29 1.63
C ILE A 36 -15.32 -10.95 1.10
N LYS A 37 -16.23 -10.02 0.77
CA LYS A 37 -15.86 -8.70 0.27
C LYS A 37 -15.11 -7.89 1.31
N ASP A 38 -15.61 -7.87 2.55
CA ASP A 38 -15.01 -7.13 3.66
C ASP A 38 -13.64 -7.69 4.02
N GLY A 39 -13.51 -9.03 4.08
CA GLY A 39 -12.21 -9.68 4.28
C GLY A 39 -11.21 -9.33 3.18
N SER A 40 -11.62 -9.39 1.91
CA SER A 40 -10.76 -9.01 0.79
C SER A 40 -10.36 -7.53 0.83
N MET A 41 -11.29 -6.65 1.21
CA MET A 41 -11.03 -5.21 1.30
C MET A 41 -10.08 -4.90 2.46
N SER A 42 -10.25 -5.57 3.61
CA SER A 42 -9.37 -5.41 4.77
C SER A 42 -7.92 -5.74 4.41
N VAL A 43 -7.68 -6.90 3.80
CA VAL A 43 -6.32 -7.31 3.41
C VAL A 43 -5.73 -6.37 2.36
N PHE A 44 -6.55 -5.89 1.41
CA PHE A 44 -6.11 -4.92 0.41
C PHE A 44 -5.72 -3.58 1.05
N GLN A 45 -6.54 -3.06 1.97
CA GLN A 45 -6.28 -1.80 2.66
C GLN A 45 -5.02 -1.90 3.52
N ASP A 46 -4.82 -3.01 4.23
CA ASP A 46 -3.60 -3.25 5.01
C ASP A 46 -2.34 -3.23 4.12
N GLY A 47 -2.42 -3.83 2.94
CA GLY A 47 -1.35 -3.79 1.94
C GLY A 47 -1.09 -2.37 1.42
N PHE A 48 -2.15 -1.63 1.10
CA PHE A 48 -2.06 -0.25 0.65
C PHE A 48 -1.44 0.66 1.72
N ASP A 49 -1.88 0.57 2.97
CA ASP A 49 -1.40 1.41 4.08
C ASP A 49 0.09 1.18 4.35
N ARG A 50 0.53 -0.09 4.33
CA ARG A 50 1.95 -0.45 4.42
C ARG A 50 2.77 0.19 3.30
N GLY A 51 2.32 0.01 2.05
CA GLY A 51 3.00 0.59 0.88
C GLY A 51 3.02 2.11 0.89
N TYR A 52 1.90 2.75 1.25
CA TYR A 52 1.77 4.20 1.33
C TYR A 52 2.72 4.79 2.37
N LYS A 53 2.75 4.23 3.59
CA LYS A 53 3.63 4.69 4.67
C LYS A 53 5.10 4.67 4.24
N GLN A 54 5.53 3.59 3.60
CA GLN A 54 6.91 3.46 3.11
C GLN A 54 7.21 4.44 1.96
N ALA A 55 6.35 4.47 0.94
CA ALA A 55 6.54 5.31 -0.24
C ALA A 55 6.51 6.81 0.11
N PHE A 56 5.68 7.21 1.09
CA PHE A 56 5.60 8.59 1.55
C PHE A 56 6.94 9.07 2.12
N ARG A 57 7.53 8.32 3.07
CA ARG A 57 8.85 8.64 3.65
C ARG A 57 9.90 8.85 2.57
N VAL A 58 10.02 7.90 1.65
CA VAL A 58 11.03 7.92 0.60
C VAL A 58 10.80 9.09 -0.37
N THR A 59 9.57 9.26 -0.86
CA THR A 59 9.24 10.30 -1.83
C THR A 59 9.39 11.70 -1.24
N PHE A 60 9.06 11.87 0.04
CA PHE A 60 9.27 13.13 0.75
C PHE A 60 10.75 13.51 0.78
N LEU A 61 11.63 12.59 1.20
CA LEU A 61 13.08 12.83 1.22
C LEU A 61 13.64 13.13 -0.17
N LEU A 62 13.23 12.38 -1.20
CA LEU A 62 13.62 12.66 -2.59
C LEU A 62 13.17 14.03 -3.06
N GLY A 63 11.97 14.45 -2.63
CA GLY A 63 11.44 15.79 -2.88
C GLY A 63 12.32 16.88 -2.27
N VAL A 64 12.77 16.68 -1.02
CA VAL A 64 13.70 17.59 -0.33
C VAL A 64 15.02 17.68 -1.09
N TYR A 65 15.69 16.55 -1.37
CA TYR A 65 16.95 16.56 -2.12
C TYR A 65 16.81 17.23 -3.48
N LYS A 66 15.75 16.91 -4.22
CA LYS A 66 15.48 17.51 -5.52
C LYS A 66 15.22 19.02 -5.42
N GLY A 67 14.46 19.45 -4.43
CA GLY A 67 14.15 20.86 -4.19
C GLY A 67 15.40 21.67 -3.85
N LEU A 68 16.22 21.15 -2.94
CA LEU A 68 17.48 21.77 -2.54
C LEU A 68 18.46 21.81 -3.71
N ALA A 69 18.62 20.71 -4.46
CA ALA A 69 19.48 20.68 -5.63
C ALA A 69 19.07 21.71 -6.68
N ASN A 70 17.78 21.79 -7.00
CA ASN A 70 17.28 22.78 -7.96
C ASN A 70 17.40 24.23 -7.48
N SER A 71 17.43 24.45 -6.17
CA SER A 71 17.48 25.80 -5.59
C SER A 71 18.91 26.30 -5.41
N MET A 72 19.82 25.42 -4.98
CA MET A 72 21.17 25.77 -4.52
C MET A 72 22.27 25.41 -5.51
N MET A 73 22.01 24.48 -6.43
CA MET A 73 23.01 23.92 -7.35
C MET A 73 22.63 24.15 -8.82
N LYS A 74 22.01 25.29 -9.14
CA LYS A 74 21.50 25.60 -10.50
C LYS A 74 22.56 25.50 -11.60
N ASP A 75 23.81 25.83 -11.28
CA ASP A 75 24.93 25.85 -12.23
C ASP A 75 25.89 24.66 -12.08
N VAL A 76 25.57 23.71 -11.19
CA VAL A 76 26.39 22.52 -10.94
C VAL A 76 25.81 21.34 -11.72
N GLN A 77 26.62 20.74 -12.58
CA GLN A 77 26.24 19.48 -13.21
C GLN A 77 26.26 18.36 -12.18
N LEU A 78 25.09 17.81 -11.89
CA LEU A 78 24.96 16.65 -11.03
C LEU A 78 25.56 15.42 -11.72
N PRO A 79 26.22 14.51 -10.98
CA PRO A 79 26.59 13.22 -11.52
C PRO A 79 25.36 12.48 -12.08
N LEU A 80 25.53 11.81 -13.22
CA LEU A 80 24.45 11.12 -13.94
C LEU A 80 23.63 10.18 -13.03
N GLN A 81 24.29 9.51 -12.08
CA GLN A 81 23.64 8.64 -11.11
C GLN A 81 22.64 9.41 -10.22
N ILE A 82 23.04 10.58 -9.71
CA ILE A 82 22.21 11.43 -8.84
C ILE A 82 21.04 12.00 -9.63
N GLU A 83 21.29 12.49 -10.85
CA GLU A 83 20.25 13.00 -11.74
C GLU A 83 19.20 11.92 -12.05
N ASN A 84 19.64 10.70 -12.37
CA ASN A 84 18.75 9.57 -12.62
C ASN A 84 17.88 9.24 -11.40
N ILE A 85 18.44 9.25 -10.19
CA ILE A 85 17.67 9.03 -8.95
C ILE A 85 16.61 10.13 -8.77
N LEU A 86 16.99 11.41 -8.86
CA LEU A 86 16.08 12.54 -8.63
C LEU A 86 15.02 12.68 -9.74
N SER A 87 15.30 12.25 -10.96
CA SER A 87 14.34 12.23 -12.06
C SER A 87 13.16 11.27 -11.78
N LYS A 88 13.42 10.16 -11.08
CA LYS A 88 12.43 9.12 -10.74
C LYS A 88 11.78 9.30 -9.37
N SER A 89 12.00 10.44 -8.70
CA SER A 89 11.46 10.76 -7.37
C SER A 89 9.96 10.46 -7.18
N LYS A 90 9.13 10.69 -8.21
CA LYS A 90 7.68 10.45 -8.17
C LYS A 90 7.26 8.98 -7.99
N LYS A 91 8.17 8.03 -8.25
CA LYS A 91 7.91 6.59 -8.13
C LYS A 91 8.34 6.02 -6.77
N GLY A 92 8.79 6.85 -5.83
CA GLY A 92 9.16 6.44 -4.49
C GLY A 92 10.24 5.35 -4.41
N LEU A 93 11.10 5.24 -5.44
CA LEU A 93 12.08 4.16 -5.58
C LEU A 93 11.41 2.79 -5.42
N CYS A 94 10.40 2.53 -6.26
CA CYS A 94 9.68 1.26 -6.27
C CYS A 94 10.59 0.10 -6.72
N TYR A 95 10.79 -0.89 -5.84
CA TYR A 95 11.53 -2.12 -6.10
C TYR A 95 10.92 -2.90 -7.27
N LEU A 96 9.59 -2.99 -7.33
CA LEU A 96 8.89 -3.69 -8.42
C LEU A 96 9.15 -3.02 -9.77
N CYS A 97 9.14 -1.69 -9.83
CA CYS A 97 9.48 -0.98 -11.05
C CYS A 97 10.93 -1.21 -11.50
N GLU A 98 11.87 -1.38 -10.56
CA GLU A 98 13.27 -1.64 -10.85
C GLU A 98 13.48 -3.05 -11.43
N ILE A 99 12.85 -4.08 -10.85
CA ILE A 99 12.93 -5.45 -11.38
C ILE A 99 12.26 -5.56 -12.75
N GLU A 100 11.10 -4.90 -12.94
CA GLU A 100 10.40 -4.87 -14.23
C GLU A 100 11.25 -4.20 -15.30
N SER A 101 11.92 -3.10 -14.96
CA SER A 101 12.84 -2.40 -15.87
C SER A 101 14.05 -3.26 -16.26
N LYS A 102 14.42 -4.24 -15.43
CA LYS A 102 15.47 -5.23 -15.69
C LYS A 102 14.97 -6.48 -16.42
N GLY A 103 13.71 -6.52 -16.83
CA GLY A 103 13.09 -7.69 -17.46
C GLY A 103 12.92 -8.88 -16.51
N SER A 104 13.02 -8.66 -15.21
CA SER A 104 12.77 -9.66 -14.17
C SER A 104 11.35 -9.51 -13.64
N THR A 105 10.74 -10.62 -13.25
CA THR A 105 9.43 -10.63 -12.58
C THR A 105 9.57 -11.24 -11.20
N VAL A 106 8.69 -10.81 -10.29
CA VAL A 106 8.55 -11.44 -8.97
C VAL A 106 8.13 -12.90 -9.17
N ALA A 107 8.63 -13.82 -8.35
CA ALA A 107 8.16 -15.20 -8.40
C ALA A 107 6.65 -15.26 -8.09
N PRO A 108 5.86 -16.12 -8.77
CA PRO A 108 4.40 -16.18 -8.60
C PRO A 108 3.93 -16.49 -7.16
N ASP A 109 4.81 -17.11 -6.37
CA ASP A 109 4.58 -17.56 -5.00
C ASP A 109 5.28 -16.69 -3.94
N GLN A 110 5.89 -15.57 -4.34
CA GLN A 110 6.55 -14.67 -3.40
C GLN A 110 5.53 -14.03 -2.47
N SER A 111 5.80 -14.06 -1.17
CA SER A 111 4.90 -13.49 -0.19
C SER A 111 4.90 -11.96 -0.27
N ILE A 112 3.79 -11.33 0.13
CA ILE A 112 3.70 -9.87 0.23
C ILE A 112 4.75 -9.35 1.22
N ASP A 113 5.06 -10.09 2.29
CA ASP A 113 6.06 -9.69 3.28
C ASP A 113 7.47 -9.66 2.68
N ASP A 114 7.81 -10.60 1.79
CA ASP A 114 9.11 -10.59 1.10
C ASP A 114 9.25 -9.38 0.17
N ILE A 115 8.17 -9.05 -0.55
CA ILE A 115 8.12 -7.85 -1.41
C ILE A 115 8.26 -6.59 -0.55
N ASP A 116 7.56 -6.53 0.58
CA ASP A 116 7.60 -5.43 1.53
C ASP A 116 9.02 -5.21 2.09
N ASN A 117 9.71 -6.29 2.44
CA ASN A 117 11.09 -6.22 2.91
C ASN A 117 12.06 -5.77 1.80
N CYS A 118 11.90 -6.27 0.58
CA CYS A 118 12.66 -5.81 -0.57
C CYS A 118 12.42 -4.31 -0.86
N GLN A 119 11.19 -3.85 -0.69
CA GLN A 119 10.80 -2.45 -0.84
C GLN A 119 11.31 -1.55 0.30
N LYS A 120 11.62 -2.07 1.49
CA LYS A 120 12.30 -1.31 2.56
C LYS A 120 13.79 -1.16 2.25
N ASP A 121 14.44 -2.26 1.90
CA ASP A 121 15.89 -2.28 1.69
C ASP A 121 16.33 -1.50 0.44
N HIS A 122 15.52 -1.53 -0.61
CA HIS A 122 15.88 -0.94 -1.89
C HIS A 122 16.02 0.60 -1.85
N PRO A 123 15.04 1.36 -1.31
CA PRO A 123 15.17 2.80 -1.12
C PRO A 123 16.27 3.19 -0.15
N ASP A 124 16.46 2.48 0.98
CA ASP A 124 17.46 2.86 1.98
C ASP A 124 18.89 2.87 1.36
N LYS A 125 19.20 1.90 0.50
CA LYS A 125 20.48 1.87 -0.25
C LYS A 125 20.66 3.09 -1.17
N ILE A 126 19.59 3.50 -1.84
CA ILE A 126 19.62 4.62 -2.79
C ILE A 126 19.64 5.96 -2.05
N LEU A 127 18.90 6.09 -0.95
CA LEU A 127 18.90 7.26 -0.09
C LEU A 127 20.28 7.47 0.54
N GLN A 128 21.00 6.40 0.87
CA GLN A 128 22.38 6.51 1.35
C GLN A 128 23.30 7.17 0.31
N ILE A 129 23.15 6.82 -0.97
CA ILE A 129 23.93 7.45 -2.07
C ILE A 129 23.65 8.95 -2.15
N LEU A 130 22.39 9.36 -1.94
CA LEU A 130 22.04 10.78 -1.92
C LEU A 130 22.58 11.49 -0.67
N LYS A 131 22.50 10.86 0.51
CA LYS A 131 23.08 11.37 1.76
C LYS A 131 24.58 11.62 1.60
N ASP A 132 25.32 10.61 1.14
CA ASP A 132 26.77 10.69 0.96
C ASP A 132 27.19 11.80 -0.02
N TYR A 133 26.37 12.06 -1.05
CA TYR A 133 26.63 13.11 -2.03
C TYR A 133 26.25 14.51 -1.54
N PHE A 134 25.06 14.66 -0.94
CA PHE A 134 24.49 15.97 -0.62
C PHE A 134 24.79 16.48 0.78
N ASP A 135 24.91 15.61 1.79
CA ASP A 135 25.08 16.04 3.18
C ASP A 135 26.33 16.93 3.37
N PRO A 136 27.50 16.62 2.79
CA PRO A 136 28.66 17.52 2.89
C PRO A 136 28.39 18.90 2.25
N LEU A 137 27.70 18.92 1.09
CA LEU A 137 27.39 20.15 0.36
C LEU A 137 26.39 21.03 1.12
N PHE A 138 25.45 20.41 1.84
CA PHE A 138 24.46 21.13 2.64
C PHE A 138 25.02 21.61 3.98
N GLN A 139 25.95 20.86 4.59
CA GLN A 139 26.66 21.30 5.79
C GLN A 139 27.48 22.58 5.52
N GLU A 140 28.13 22.70 4.36
CA GLU A 140 28.82 23.93 3.95
C GLU A 140 27.88 25.15 3.90
N GLN A 141 26.58 24.92 3.73
CA GLN A 141 25.54 25.94 3.62
C GLN A 141 24.72 26.08 4.92
N ASN A 142 25.16 25.46 6.03
CA ASN A 142 24.45 25.40 7.31
C ASN A 142 23.02 24.81 7.22
N ILE A 143 22.77 23.91 6.28
CA ILE A 143 21.52 23.16 6.19
C ILE A 143 21.73 21.78 6.79
N ASP A 144 21.03 21.50 7.89
CA ASP A 144 21.06 20.21 8.55
C ASP A 144 19.77 19.42 8.23
N LEU A 145 19.94 18.30 7.52
CA LEU A 145 18.85 17.39 7.18
C LEU A 145 18.66 16.26 8.21
N SER A 146 19.46 16.21 9.28
CA SER A 146 19.31 15.23 10.36
C SER A 146 17.93 15.27 11.03
N LEU A 147 17.28 16.44 11.00
CA LEU A 147 15.92 16.64 11.51
C LEU A 147 14.84 15.95 10.66
N LEU A 148 15.14 15.58 9.43
CA LEU A 148 14.23 14.89 8.50
C LEU A 148 14.33 13.37 8.59
N ASP A 149 15.09 12.84 9.54
CA ASP A 149 15.20 11.40 9.74
C ASP A 149 13.85 10.86 10.24
N LEU A 150 12.99 10.47 9.30
CA LEU A 150 11.65 9.91 9.50
C LEU A 150 11.69 8.49 10.09
N HIS A 151 12.74 8.14 10.84
CA HIS A 151 12.89 6.87 11.56
C HIS A 151 12.20 6.88 12.93
N LYS A 152 11.49 7.95 13.29
CA LYS A 152 10.62 8.01 14.48
C LYS A 152 9.20 7.56 14.17
#